data_AF-A0A9P6WLC1-F1
#
_entry.id   AF-A0A9P6WLC1-F1
#
_cell.length_a   1.000
_cell.length_b   1.000
_cell.length_c   1.000
_cell.angle_alpha   90.00
_cell.angle_beta   90.00
_cell.angle_gamma   90.00
#
_symmetry.space_group_name_H-M   'P 1'
#
loop_
_entity.id
_entity.type
_entity.pdbx_description
1 polymer ?
#
loop_
_entity_poly.entity_id
_entity_poly.type
_entity_poly.pdbx_seq_one_letter_code
_entity_poly.pdbx_strand_id
1 'polypeptide(L)'
;MFEQWLYRRLITSPKFHYYVRIVHALMNDLPPPNPPNMVNGFKNRTILNKKIIYKPTVIQRFNAYFKIWRIEMTDTFLFKK
;
A
#
# COMPACT_ATOMS: atom_id res chain seq x y z
N MET A 1 -5.03 -25.27 11.14
CA MET A 1 -6.20 -24.41 11.41
C MET A 1 -5.93 -22.94 11.06
N PHE A 2 -4.84 -22.35 11.54
CA PHE A 2 -4.47 -20.95 11.27
C PHE A 2 -4.26 -20.62 9.78
N GLU A 3 -3.61 -21.50 9.02
CA GLU A 3 -3.36 -21.29 7.59
C GLU A 3 -4.64 -21.18 6.77
N GLN A 4 -5.64 -22.03 7.05
CA GLN A 4 -6.94 -21.97 6.39
C GLN A 4 -7.71 -20.70 6.73
N TRP A 5 -7.57 -20.21 7.98
CA TRP A 5 -8.15 -18.93 8.40
C TRP A 5 -7.48 -17.76 7.68
N LEU A 6 -6.15 -17.76 7.60
CA LEU A 6 -5.37 -16.73 6.93
C LEU A 6 -5.66 -16.70 5.43
N TYR A 7 -5.73 -17.88 4.80
CA TYR A 7 -6.08 -18.02 3.38
C TYR A 7 -7.47 -17.46 3.06
N ARG A 8 -8.47 -17.78 3.89
CA ARG A 8 -9.83 -17.22 3.76
C ARG A 8 -9.82 -15.70 3.92
N ARG A 9 -9.10 -15.18 4.91
CA ARG A 9 -8.97 -13.72 5.12
C ARG A 9 -8.30 -13.02 3.94
N LEU A 10 -7.26 -13.60 3.36
CA LEU A 10 -6.54 -13.01 2.23
C LEU A 10 -7.41 -13.01 0.96
N ILE A 11 -8.09 -14.10 0.64
CA ILE A 11 -8.99 -14.18 -0.55
C ILE A 11 -10.18 -13.22 -0.45
N THR A 12 -10.67 -12.96 0.76
CA THR A 12 -11.80 -12.03 0.93
C THR A 12 -11.39 -10.56 0.85
N SER A 13 -10.09 -10.23 0.84
CA SER A 13 -9.61 -8.85 0.86
C SER A 13 -9.45 -8.27 -0.55
N PRO A 14 -10.23 -7.23 -0.94
CA PRO A 14 -10.10 -6.59 -2.24
C PRO A 14 -8.71 -5.97 -2.46
N LYS A 15 -8.07 -5.52 -1.38
CA LYS A 15 -6.70 -4.97 -1.40
C LYS A 15 -5.65 -6.05 -1.73
N PHE A 16 -5.83 -7.25 -1.18
CA PHE A 16 -4.93 -8.38 -1.47
C PHE A 16 -5.03 -8.79 -2.93
N HIS A 17 -6.24 -8.91 -3.47
CA HIS A 17 -6.46 -9.21 -4.88
C HIS A 17 -5.87 -8.13 -5.81
N TYR A 18 -6.00 -6.86 -5.44
CA TYR A 18 -5.38 -5.76 -6.19
C TYR A 18 -3.85 -5.89 -6.23
N TYR A 19 -3.23 -6.20 -5.10
CA TYR A 19 -1.78 -6.40 -5.02
C TYR A 19 -1.30 -7.58 -5.88
N VAL A 20 -1.99 -8.73 -5.80
CA VAL A 20 -1.68 -9.90 -6.64
C VAL A 20 -1.79 -9.54 -8.12
N ARG A 21 -2.81 -8.76 -8.51
CA ARG A 21 -2.98 -8.31 -9.89
C ARG A 21 -1.87 -7.34 -10.34
N ILE A 22 -1.36 -6.47 -9.46
CA ILE A 22 -0.21 -5.62 -9.78
C ILE A 22 1.03 -6.47 -10.04
N VAL A 23 1.34 -7.42 -9.15
CA VAL A 23 2.51 -8.29 -9.30
C VAL A 23 2.40 -9.10 -10.59
N HIS A 24 1.22 -9.66 -10.88
CA HIS A 24 0.97 -10.36 -12.13
C HIS A 24 1.15 -9.44 -13.35
N ALA A 25 0.62 -8.21 -13.30
CA ALA A 25 0.76 -7.26 -14.41
C ALA A 25 2.23 -6.89 -14.66
N LEU A 26 2.99 -6.66 -13.59
CA LEU A 26 4.42 -6.36 -13.64
C LEU A 26 5.23 -7.50 -14.28
N MET A 27 4.91 -8.75 -13.94
CA MET A 27 5.60 -9.93 -14.49
C MET A 27 5.27 -10.20 -15.96
N ASN A 28 4.16 -9.66 -16.47
CA ASN A 28 3.68 -9.87 -17.84
C ASN A 28 3.72 -8.59 -18.69
N ASP A 29 4.40 -7.53 -18.23
CA ASP A 29 4.46 -6.22 -18.88
C ASP A 29 3.07 -5.63 -19.24
N LEU A 30 2.05 -5.95 -18.43
CA LEU A 30 0.70 -5.43 -18.59
C LEU A 30 0.52 -4.12 -17.79
N PRO A 31 -0.37 -3.23 -18.23
CA PRO A 31 -0.70 -2.03 -17.47
C PRO A 31 -1.27 -2.39 -16.08
N PRO A 32 -0.95 -1.63 -15.02
CA PRO A 32 -1.42 -1.94 -13.68
C PRO A 32 -2.96 -1.83 -13.61
N PRO A 33 -3.62 -2.72 -12.87
CA PRO A 33 -5.07 -2.69 -12.70
C PRO A 33 -5.52 -1.40 -11.98
N ASN A 34 -6.78 -1.01 -12.16
CA ASN A 34 -7.35 0.11 -11.41
C ASN A 34 -7.58 -0.26 -9.94
N PRO A 35 -7.31 0.66 -8.99
CA PRO A 35 -7.55 0.41 -7.57
C PRO A 35 -9.06 0.25 -7.29
N PRO A 36 -9.45 -0.60 -6.32
CA PRO A 36 -10.84 -1.03 -6.12
C PRO A 36 -11.86 0.05 -5.70
N ASN A 37 -11.50 1.34 -5.67
CA ASN A 37 -12.42 2.44 -5.28
C ASN A 37 -12.47 3.58 -6.31
N MET A 38 -11.98 3.39 -7.53
CA MET A 38 -12.02 4.43 -8.57
C MET A 38 -13.34 4.35 -9.36
N VAL A 39 -14.47 4.46 -8.67
CA VAL A 39 -15.77 4.73 -9.29
C VAL A 39 -16.09 6.21 -9.06
N ASN A 40 -15.87 7.00 -10.11
CA ASN A 40 -16.41 8.33 -10.42
C ASN A 40 -16.36 9.43 -9.35
N GLY A 41 -15.62 10.52 -9.64
CA GLY A 41 -16.06 11.86 -9.25
C GLY A 41 -14.97 12.83 -8.77
N PHE A 42 -14.84 13.94 -9.51
CA PHE A 42 -14.42 15.27 -9.07
C PHE A 42 -12.93 15.59 -8.82
N LYS A 43 -12.37 16.26 -9.85
CA LYS A 43 -11.67 17.57 -9.78
C LYS A 43 -11.39 18.10 -8.37
N ASN A 44 -10.13 18.43 -8.08
CA ASN A 44 -9.77 19.74 -7.50
C ASN A 44 -8.29 20.04 -7.77
N ARG A 45 -8.07 21.16 -8.47
CA ARG A 45 -6.76 21.76 -8.73
C ARG A 45 -6.30 22.55 -7.49
N THR A 46 -4.97 22.65 -7.38
CA THR A 46 -4.19 23.79 -6.82
C THR A 46 -4.30 24.12 -5.34
N ILE A 47 -3.28 23.71 -4.56
CA ILE A 47 -2.50 24.65 -3.73
C ILE A 47 -1.02 24.37 -3.95
N LEU A 48 -0.36 25.35 -4.54
CA LEU A 48 1.06 25.39 -4.83
C LEU A 48 1.81 25.71 -3.52
N ASN A 49 2.19 24.67 -2.77
CA ASN A 49 3.16 24.79 -1.70
C ASN A 49 4.53 24.47 -2.31
N LYS A 50 5.39 25.48 -2.44
CA LYS A 50 6.79 25.35 -2.86
C LYS A 50 7.55 24.50 -1.82
N LYS A 51 7.38 23.18 -1.90
CA LYS A 51 8.06 22.19 -1.06
C LYS A 51 9.28 21.75 -1.85
N ILE A 52 10.47 22.02 -1.30
CA ILE A 52 11.76 21.53 -1.80
C ILE A 52 11.54 20.12 -2.37
N ILE A 53 11.85 19.92 -3.66
CA ILE A 53 11.74 18.61 -4.31
C ILE A 53 12.85 17.74 -3.74
N TYR A 54 12.66 17.34 -2.49
CA TYR A 54 13.50 16.40 -1.80
C TYR A 54 13.24 15.06 -2.46
N LYS A 55 14.16 14.61 -3.32
CA LYS A 55 14.12 13.28 -3.90
C LYS A 55 14.77 12.34 -2.89
N PRO A 56 13.99 11.57 -2.11
CA PRO A 56 14.58 10.67 -1.14
C PRO A 56 15.38 9.59 -1.87
N THR A 57 16.62 9.36 -1.42
CA THR A 57 17.44 8.25 -1.89
C THR A 57 16.81 6.92 -1.48
N VAL A 58 17.21 5.82 -2.15
CA VAL A 58 16.66 4.48 -1.89
C VAL A 58 16.78 4.10 -0.41
N ILE A 59 17.91 4.45 0.23
CA ILE A 59 18.18 4.23 1.66
C ILE A 59 17.17 5.00 2.53
N GLN A 60 16.86 6.25 2.17
CA GLN A 60 15.91 7.07 2.93
C GLN A 60 14.48 6.54 2.81
N ARG A 61 14.12 5.99 1.64
CA ARG A 61 12.82 5.31 1.44
C ARG A 61 12.73 4.04 2.29
N PHE A 62 13.81 3.26 2.33
CA PHE A 62 13.87 2.04 3.12
C PHE A 62 13.80 2.34 4.64
N ASN A 63 14.54 3.35 5.10
CA ASN A 63 14.48 3.79 6.49
C ASN A 63 13.09 4.33 6.87
N ALA A 64 12.44 5.08 5.98
CA ALA A 64 11.07 5.54 6.18
C ALA A 64 10.08 4.37 6.27
N TYR A 65 10.21 3.39 5.36
CA TYR A 65 9.41 2.17 5.39
C TYR A 65 9.59 1.40 6.70
N PHE A 66 10.83 1.13 7.12
CA PHE A 66 11.10 0.43 8.37
C PHE A 66 10.57 1.17 9.60
N LYS A 67 10.65 2.50 9.60
CA LYS A 67 10.12 3.33 10.69
C LYS A 67 8.60 3.22 10.77
N ILE A 68 7.90 3.33 9.64
CA ILE A 68 6.44 3.20 9.57
C ILE A 68 6.02 1.78 9.97
N TRP A 69 6.68 0.77 9.39
CA TRP A 69 6.43 -0.63 9.70
C TRP A 69 6.62 -0.94 11.18
N ARG A 70 7.69 -0.41 11.80
CA ARG A 70 7.91 -0.59 13.23
C ARG A 70 6.82 0.07 14.07
N ILE A 71 6.40 1.29 13.71
CA ILE A 71 5.32 2.01 14.40
C ILE A 71 4.02 1.23 14.29
N GLU A 72 3.63 0.82 13.08
CA GLU A 72 2.43 0.01 12.84
C GLU A 72 2.51 -1.34 13.56
N MET A 73 3.66 -1.99 13.60
CA MET A 73 3.84 -3.24 14.33
C MET A 73 3.74 -3.03 15.85
N THR A 74 4.33 -1.97 16.39
CA THR A 74 4.21 -1.66 17.83
C THR A 74 2.79 -1.28 18.23
N ASP A 75 2.11 -0.50 17.40
CA ASP A 75 0.74 0.00 17.64
C ASP A 75 -0.32 -1.09 17.40
N THR A 76 -0.11 -1.95 16.40
CA THR A 76 -1.06 -3.03 16.04
C THR A 76 -0.84 -4.29 16.84
N PHE A 77 0.41 -4.68 17.11
CA PHE A 77 0.72 -5.98 17.73
C PHE A 77 1.14 -5.90 19.20
N LEU A 78 1.76 -4.80 19.65
CA LEU A 78 2.45 -4.84 20.95
C LEU A 78 1.75 -4.17 22.12
N PHE A 79 0.96 -3.09 21.99
CA PHE A 79 0.20 -2.60 23.16
C PHE A 79 -1.08 -1.86 22.77
N LYS A 80 -2.18 -2.61 22.64
CA LYS A 80 -3.49 -2.13 23.08
C LYS A 80 -3.84 -2.83 24.39
N LYS A 81 -3.24 -2.36 25.48
CA LYS A 81 -3.67 -2.60 26.85
C LYS A 81 -3.56 -1.29 27.62
#